data_AF-A0A662SRK1-F1
#
_entry.id   AF-A0A662SRK1-F1
#
_cell.length_a   1.000
_cell.length_b   1.000
_cell.length_c   1.000
_cell.angle_alpha   90.00
_cell.angle_beta   90.00
_cell.angle_gamma   90.00
#
_symmetry.space_group_name_H-M   'P 1'
#
loop_
_entity.id
_entity.type
_entity.pdbx_description
1 polymer ?
#
loop_
_entity_poly.entity_id
_entity_poly.type
_entity_poly.pdbx_seq_one_letter_code
_entity_poly.pdbx_strand_id
1 'polypeptide(L)'
;MRSPGSISDVLELLEETRKLAHTSSCVEIIRRCNDLIEKSVKIALKKVGKDVRGPYSLDQLKEAGLPSWYLEAVHDACSEAGILPFCTVMLDVPESREGCTKLDIKRALNATEKVVMATEKFLETV
;
A
#
# COMPACT_ATOMS: atom_id res chain seq x y z
N MET A 1 8.60 4.13 -24.07
CA MET A 1 7.27 3.71 -23.57
C MET A 1 7.41 3.46 -22.08
N ARG A 2 6.70 4.19 -21.21
CA ARG A 2 6.69 3.90 -19.76
C ARG A 2 5.96 2.56 -19.57
N SER A 3 6.54 1.64 -18.82
CA SER A 3 5.89 0.35 -18.50
C SER A 3 4.70 0.61 -17.59
N PRO A 4 3.46 0.25 -17.97
CA PRO A 4 2.32 0.39 -17.09
C PRO A 4 2.51 -0.48 -15.84
N GLY A 5 2.37 0.13 -14.66
CA GLY A 5 2.56 -0.54 -13.36
C GLY A 5 3.96 -0.37 -12.79
N SER A 6 4.59 0.77 -13.03
CA SER A 6 5.85 1.18 -12.42
C SER A 6 5.63 1.85 -11.04
N ILE A 7 6.68 1.96 -10.24
CA ILE A 7 6.59 2.66 -8.93
C ILE A 7 6.29 4.16 -9.12
N SER A 8 6.73 4.75 -10.23
CA SER A 8 6.40 6.14 -10.59
C SER A 8 4.89 6.32 -10.80
N ASP A 9 4.21 5.36 -11.43
CA ASP A 9 2.76 5.42 -11.58
C ASP A 9 2.05 5.40 -10.21
N VAL A 10 2.58 4.65 -9.24
CA VAL A 10 2.04 4.59 -7.88
C VAL A 10 2.26 5.92 -7.14
N LEU A 11 3.42 6.56 -7.31
CA LEU A 11 3.69 7.89 -6.75
C LEU A 11 2.73 8.95 -7.32
N GLU A 12 2.49 8.95 -8.63
CA GLU A 12 1.53 9.86 -9.27
C GLU A 12 0.11 9.64 -8.70
N LEU A 13 -0.35 8.39 -8.59
CA LEU A 13 -1.66 8.07 -8.01
C LEU A 13 -1.77 8.40 -6.51
N LEU A 14 -0.66 8.31 -5.76
CA LEU A 14 -0.61 8.74 -4.35
C LEU A 14 -0.81 10.25 -4.24
N GLU A 15 -0.17 11.04 -5.10
CA GLU A 15 -0.35 12.50 -5.13
C GLU A 15 -1.80 12.88 -5.49
N GLU A 16 -2.40 12.20 -6.46
CA GLU A 16 -3.82 12.39 -6.80
C GLU A 16 -4.74 12.04 -5.62
N THR A 17 -4.46 10.93 -4.93
CA THR A 17 -5.23 10.51 -3.76
C THR A 17 -5.12 11.53 -2.62
N ARG A 18 -3.95 12.18 -2.44
CA ARG A 18 -3.80 13.30 -1.49
C ARG A 18 -4.65 14.50 -1.85
N LYS A 19 -4.72 14.88 -3.12
CA LYS A 19 -5.57 16.00 -3.58
C LYS A 19 -7.06 15.72 -3.32
N LEU A 20 -7.48 14.47 -3.54
CA LEU A 20 -8.85 14.02 -3.33
C LEU A 20 -9.25 13.86 -1.86
N ALA A 21 -8.28 13.75 -0.95
CA ALA A 21 -8.50 13.55 0.49
C ALA A 21 -9.38 14.63 1.15
N HIS A 22 -9.46 15.81 0.54
CA HIS A 22 -10.25 16.94 1.03
C HIS A 22 -11.69 16.98 0.50
N THR A 23 -11.97 16.25 -0.58
CA THR A 23 -13.24 16.34 -1.33
C THR A 23 -14.00 15.01 -1.42
N SER A 24 -13.30 13.88 -1.24
CA SER A 24 -13.86 12.53 -1.38
C SER A 24 -14.23 11.93 -0.02
N SER A 25 -15.01 10.85 -0.05
CA SER A 25 -15.35 10.10 1.17
C SER A 25 -14.10 9.52 1.82
N CYS A 26 -14.03 9.56 3.15
CA CYS A 26 -12.95 8.95 3.93
C CYS A 26 -12.74 7.46 3.58
N VAL A 27 -13.84 6.74 3.37
CA VAL A 27 -13.83 5.33 2.94
C VAL A 27 -13.17 5.15 1.57
N GLU A 28 -13.49 6.04 0.62
CA GLU A 28 -12.93 6.00 -0.72
C GLU A 28 -11.41 6.21 -0.70
N ILE A 29 -10.94 7.17 0.11
CA ILE A 29 -9.51 7.45 0.24
C ILE A 29 -8.77 6.27 0.86
N ILE A 30 -9.33 5.65 1.91
CA ILE A 30 -8.72 4.45 2.51
C ILE A 30 -8.66 3.31 1.51
N ARG A 31 -9.71 3.08 0.70
CA ARG A 31 -9.68 2.06 -0.36
C ARG A 31 -8.58 2.34 -1.39
N ARG A 32 -8.47 3.59 -1.86
CA ARG A 32 -7.39 4.01 -2.78
C ARG A 32 -6.00 3.77 -2.16
N CYS A 33 -5.80 4.13 -0.89
CA CYS A 33 -4.56 3.86 -0.17
C CYS A 33 -4.22 2.36 -0.14
N ASN A 34 -5.20 1.49 0.16
CA ASN A 34 -5.00 0.04 0.16
C ASN A 34 -4.60 -0.49 -1.23
N ASP A 35 -5.26 -0.02 -2.29
CA ASP A 35 -4.93 -0.41 -3.66
C ASP A 35 -3.49 0.01 -4.03
N LEU A 36 -3.05 1.17 -3.57
CA LEU A 36 -1.68 1.66 -3.82
C LEU A 36 -0.64 0.82 -3.07
N ILE A 37 -0.90 0.48 -1.81
CA ILE A 37 -0.04 -0.43 -1.02
C ILE A 37 0.08 -1.78 -1.72
N GLU A 38 -1.03 -2.36 -2.17
CA GLU A 38 -1.02 -3.65 -2.88
C GLU A 38 -0.23 -3.56 -4.19
N LYS A 39 -0.41 -2.48 -4.96
CA LYS A 39 0.36 -2.23 -6.19
C LYS A 39 1.86 -2.12 -5.91
N SER A 40 2.27 -1.40 -4.86
CA SER A 40 3.67 -1.30 -4.45
C SER A 40 4.28 -2.67 -4.11
N VAL A 41 3.60 -3.48 -3.30
CA VAL A 41 4.08 -4.82 -2.94
C VAL A 41 4.15 -5.73 -4.17
N LYS A 42 3.18 -5.66 -5.07
CA LYS A 42 3.20 -6.38 -6.36
C LYS A 42 4.42 -6.00 -7.21
N ILE A 43 4.79 -4.73 -7.24
CA ILE A 43 5.99 -4.27 -7.96
C ILE A 43 7.26 -4.87 -7.35
N ALA A 44 7.37 -4.87 -6.02
CA ALA A 44 8.49 -5.49 -5.32
C ALA A 44 8.59 -7.00 -5.61
N LEU A 45 7.45 -7.72 -5.58
CA LEU A 45 7.39 -9.14 -5.91
C LEU A 45 7.80 -9.43 -7.36
N LYS A 46 7.31 -8.64 -8.32
CA LYS A 46 7.71 -8.77 -9.73
C LYS A 46 9.21 -8.59 -9.93
N LYS A 47 9.83 -7.66 -9.19
CA LYS A 47 11.27 -7.41 -9.26
C LYS A 47 12.09 -8.62 -8.81
N VAL A 48 11.61 -9.41 -7.83
CA VAL A 48 12.25 -10.67 -7.40
C VAL A 48 11.79 -11.89 -8.20
N GLY A 49 11.09 -11.69 -9.33
CA GLY A 49 10.63 -12.76 -10.21
C GLY A 49 9.47 -13.59 -9.65
N LYS A 50 8.73 -13.04 -8.68
CA LYS A 50 7.55 -13.68 -8.08
C LYS A 50 6.28 -13.01 -8.60
N ASP A 51 5.41 -13.81 -9.22
CA ASP A 51 4.08 -13.36 -9.63
C ASP A 51 3.02 -14.05 -8.77
N VAL A 52 2.84 -13.53 -7.56
CA VAL A 52 1.86 -14.06 -6.60
C VAL A 52 0.59 -13.23 -6.70
N ARG A 53 -0.58 -13.87 -6.82
CA ARG A 53 -1.88 -13.19 -6.68
C ARG A 53 -2.18 -13.01 -5.18
N GLY A 54 -2.50 -11.78 -4.77
CA GLY A 54 -2.83 -11.47 -3.37
C GLY A 54 -4.10 -12.17 -2.88
N PRO A 55 -4.40 -12.17 -1.56
CA PRO A 55 -3.69 -11.54 -0.42
C PRO A 55 -2.25 -11.99 -0.19
N TYR A 56 -1.42 -11.11 0.38
CA TYR A 56 -0.05 -11.42 0.79
C TYR A 56 0.10 -11.46 2.31
N SER A 57 0.47 -12.61 2.85
CA SER A 57 0.97 -12.73 4.23
C SER A 57 2.44 -12.31 4.33
N LEU A 58 2.90 -11.90 5.51
CA LEU A 58 4.31 -11.60 5.75
C LEU A 58 5.21 -12.80 5.44
N ASP A 59 4.77 -14.02 5.78
CA ASP A 59 5.50 -15.25 5.45
C ASP A 59 5.65 -15.43 3.95
N GLN A 60 4.59 -15.21 3.15
CA GLN A 60 4.70 -15.28 1.68
C GLN A 60 5.66 -14.23 1.11
N LEU A 61 5.65 -13.01 1.66
CA LEU A 61 6.57 -11.95 1.23
C LEU A 61 8.03 -12.28 1.61
N LYS A 62 8.23 -12.91 2.77
CA LYS A 62 9.54 -13.42 3.21
C LYS A 62 10.04 -14.56 2.34
N GLU A 63 9.18 -15.54 2.05
CA GLU A 63 9.47 -16.67 1.15
C GLU A 63 9.72 -16.21 -0.29
N ALA A 64 9.12 -15.09 -0.70
CA ALA A 64 9.38 -14.46 -1.99
C ALA A 64 10.80 -13.88 -2.10
N GLY A 65 11.54 -13.76 -0.99
CA GLY A 65 12.90 -13.22 -0.96
C GLY A 65 12.96 -11.71 -0.76
N LEU A 66 11.88 -11.08 -0.27
CA LEU A 66 11.92 -9.66 0.09
C LEU A 66 12.72 -9.47 1.38
N PRO A 67 13.57 -8.42 1.45
CA PRO A 67 14.46 -8.23 2.58
C PRO A 67 13.70 -7.88 3.86
N SER A 68 14.23 -8.27 5.02
CA SER A 68 13.55 -8.07 6.32
C SER A 68 13.19 -6.62 6.60
N TRP A 69 14.08 -5.67 6.28
CA TRP A 69 13.82 -4.24 6.47
C TRP A 69 12.62 -3.74 5.65
N TYR A 70 12.38 -4.33 4.47
CA TYR A 70 11.24 -3.98 3.62
C TYR A 70 9.95 -4.53 4.23
N LEU A 71 9.99 -5.78 4.70
CA LEU A 71 8.86 -6.42 5.37
C LEU A 71 8.47 -5.70 6.66
N GLU A 72 9.45 -5.26 7.45
CA GLU A 72 9.24 -4.43 8.64
C GLU A 72 8.61 -3.08 8.30
N ALA A 73 9.15 -2.38 7.29
CA ALA A 73 8.60 -1.10 6.84
C ALA A 73 7.15 -1.23 6.34
N VAL A 74 6.85 -2.30 5.61
CA VAL A 74 5.48 -2.65 5.21
C VAL A 74 4.66 -2.90 6.47
N HIS A 75 5.00 -3.90 7.28
CA HIS A 75 4.28 -4.26 8.51
C HIS A 75 3.93 -3.04 9.39
N ASP A 76 4.92 -2.21 9.71
CA ASP A 76 4.76 -1.05 10.58
C ASP A 76 3.81 -0.01 9.96
N ALA A 77 3.88 0.20 8.64
CA ALA A 77 3.02 1.14 7.95
C ALA A 77 1.52 0.76 8.06
N CYS A 78 1.11 -0.48 7.76
CA CYS A 78 -0.32 -0.80 7.98
C CYS A 78 -0.70 -1.01 9.44
N SER A 79 0.25 -1.36 10.31
CA SER A 79 0.00 -1.39 11.76
C SER A 79 -0.42 -0.02 12.27
N GLU A 80 0.37 1.01 11.96
CA GLU A 80 0.09 2.39 12.33
C GLU A 80 -1.21 2.93 11.74
N ALA A 81 -1.59 2.47 10.55
CA ALA A 81 -2.83 2.87 9.91
C ALA A 81 -4.07 2.09 10.40
N GLY A 82 -3.90 1.05 11.21
CA GLY A 82 -5.01 0.16 11.58
C GLY A 82 -5.60 -0.57 10.37
N ILE A 83 -4.77 -0.81 9.36
CA ILE A 83 -5.08 -1.51 8.10
C ILE A 83 -4.67 -2.99 8.17
N LEU A 84 -4.21 -3.46 9.34
CA LEU A 84 -3.86 -4.87 9.58
C LEU A 84 -5.09 -5.78 9.75
N PRO A 85 -5.00 -7.06 9.31
CA PRO A 85 -3.78 -7.72 8.85
C PRO A 85 -3.65 -7.61 7.32
N PHE A 86 -2.52 -7.04 6.88
CA PHE A 86 -2.11 -6.76 5.51
C PHE A 86 -2.77 -7.65 4.42
N CYS A 87 -3.39 -7.00 3.43
CA CYS A 87 -3.83 -7.60 2.16
C CYS A 87 -4.93 -8.66 2.20
N THR A 88 -5.41 -9.11 3.36
CA THR A 88 -6.44 -10.15 3.42
C THR A 88 -7.75 -9.52 3.85
N VAL A 89 -8.81 -9.74 3.05
CA VAL A 89 -10.10 -9.06 3.13
C VAL A 89 -9.93 -7.70 2.45
N MET A 90 -10.31 -7.53 1.17
CA MET A 90 -11.64 -6.97 0.87
C MET A 90 -12.39 -6.62 2.14
N LEU A 91 -11.86 -5.69 2.94
CA LEU A 91 -12.65 -5.02 3.94
C LEU A 91 -13.75 -4.41 3.09
N ASP A 92 -14.91 -5.04 3.11
CA ASP A 92 -16.13 -4.39 3.54
C ASP A 92 -15.73 -3.25 4.49
N VAL A 93 -15.20 -2.17 3.89
CA VAL A 93 -15.25 -0.86 4.50
C VAL A 93 -16.74 -0.61 4.35
N PRO A 94 -17.53 -0.78 5.43
CA PRO A 94 -18.95 -0.52 5.33
C PRO A 94 -19.09 0.85 4.68
N GLU A 95 -20.01 0.99 3.72
CA GLU A 95 -20.25 2.26 3.02
C GLU A 95 -20.46 3.41 4.04
N SER A 96 -20.87 3.07 5.26
CA SER A 96 -20.80 3.88 6.47
C SER A 96 -19.88 3.26 7.53
N ARG A 97 -18.57 3.53 7.50
CA ARG A 97 -17.79 3.48 8.73
C ARG A 97 -18.17 4.72 9.54
N GLU A 98 -19.23 4.62 10.35
CA GLU A 98 -19.53 5.63 11.37
C GLU A 98 -18.23 5.90 12.14
N GLY A 99 -17.77 7.16 12.11
CA GLY A 99 -16.51 7.54 12.75
C GLY A 99 -15.25 7.49 11.87
N CYS A 100 -15.34 7.35 10.54
CA CYS A 100 -14.18 7.58 9.65
C CYS A 100 -13.76 9.05 9.72
N THR A 101 -12.59 9.32 10.29
CA THR A 101 -12.12 10.68 10.56
C THR A 101 -11.05 11.14 9.57
N LYS A 102 -10.81 12.47 9.54
CA LYS A 102 -9.65 13.04 8.84
C LYS A 102 -8.30 12.47 9.36
N LEU A 103 -8.27 12.00 10.61
CA LEU A 103 -7.09 11.35 11.18
C LEU A 103 -6.84 9.99 10.53
N ASP A 104 -7.90 9.23 10.23
CA ASP A 104 -7.80 7.93 9.54
C ASP A 104 -7.31 8.10 8.11
N ILE A 105 -7.80 9.11 7.39
CA ILE A 105 -7.29 9.49 6.06
C ILE A 105 -5.80 9.81 6.13
N LYS A 106 -5.39 10.65 7.09
CA LYS A 106 -3.98 11.03 7.28
C LYS A 106 -3.11 9.82 7.58
N ARG A 107 -3.57 8.91 8.44
CA ARG A 107 -2.87 7.67 8.79
C ARG A 107 -2.71 6.76 7.56
N ALA A 108 -3.78 6.55 6.79
CA ALA A 108 -3.75 5.73 5.58
C ALA A 108 -2.80 6.30 4.51
N LEU A 109 -2.84 7.62 4.28
CA LEU A 109 -1.93 8.30 3.34
C LEU A 109 -0.46 8.19 3.76
N ASN A 110 -0.18 8.39 5.04
CA ASN A 110 1.18 8.27 5.58
C ASN A 110 1.71 6.84 5.48
N ALA A 111 0.88 5.84 5.81
CA ALA A 111 1.24 4.44 5.64
C ALA A 111 1.52 4.08 4.19
N THR A 112 0.66 4.54 3.28
CA THR A 112 0.85 4.34 1.83
C THR A 112 2.16 4.93 1.36
N GLU A 113 2.47 6.16 1.76
CA GLU A 113 3.74 6.82 1.45
C GLU A 113 4.94 6.02 1.96
N LYS A 114 4.91 5.56 3.21
CA LYS A 114 5.98 4.71 3.76
C LYS A 114 6.22 3.45 2.93
N VAL A 115 5.16 2.75 2.53
CA VAL A 115 5.26 1.54 1.70
C VAL A 115 5.81 1.86 0.31
N VAL A 116 5.34 2.94 -0.32
CA VAL A 116 5.79 3.36 -1.65
C VAL A 116 7.28 3.73 -1.61
N MET A 117 7.71 4.53 -0.63
CA MET A 117 9.11 4.90 -0.45
C MET A 117 10.00 3.69 -0.14
N ALA A 118 9.53 2.77 0.70
CA ALA A 118 10.24 1.51 0.97
C ALA A 118 10.38 0.67 -0.30
N THR A 119 9.36 0.67 -1.16
CA THR A 119 9.36 -0.04 -2.44
C THR A 119 10.30 0.61 -3.44
N GLU A 120 10.29 1.93 -3.56
CA GLU A 120 11.24 2.68 -4.39
C GLU A 120 12.68 2.37 -3.98
N LYS A 121 13.00 2.52 -2.68
CA LYS A 121 14.32 2.19 -2.14
C LYS A 121 14.71 0.73 -2.42
N PHE A 122 13.76 -0.20 -2.31
CA PHE A 122 14.01 -1.60 -2.61
C PHE A 122 14.40 -1.77 -4.08
N LEU A 123 13.66 -1.18 -5.00
CA LEU A 123 13.93 -1.24 -6.45
C LEU A 123 15.28 -0.63 -6.85
N GLU A 124 15.79 0.34 -6.09
CA GLU A 124 17.13 0.92 -6.28
C GLU A 124 18.26 0.03 -5.74
N THR A 125 17.95 -0.88 -4.81
CA THR A 125 18.93 -1.74 -4.14
C THR A 125 19.15 -3.07 -4.86
N VAL A 126 18.21 -3.51 -5.70
CA VAL A 126 18.24 -4.78 -6.45
C VAL A 126 18.23 -4.58 -7.97
#